data_AF-A0AAD7ASR6-F1
#
_entry.id   AF-A0AAD7ASR6-F1
#
_cell.length_a   1.000
_cell.length_b   1.000
_cell.length_c   1.000
_cell.angle_alpha   90.00
_cell.angle_beta   90.00
_cell.angle_gamma   90.00
#
_symmetry.space_group_name_H-M   'P 1'
#
loop_
_entity.id
_entity.type
_entity.pdbx_description
1 polymer ?
#
loop_
_entity_poly.entity_id
_entity_poly.type
_entity_poly.pdbx_seq_one_letter_code
_entity_poly.pdbx_strand_id
1 'polypeptide(L)'
;MRPTLLVLIAASAASVMAGGCKVSLDYCGRSLLHIGNYINQIETAIKQARTNPDHMMDTLFHCYGGDDGEISVVKDCGQGRCHDSGAGKSDYCASSARFKLVEQYAE
;
A
#
# COMPACT_ATOMS: atom_id res chain seq x y z
N MET A 1 -27.08 46.25 20.78
CA MET A 1 -26.97 44.91 21.41
C MET A 1 -26.03 44.08 20.54
N ARG A 2 -24.94 43.56 21.10
CA ARG A 2 -23.89 42.82 20.37
C ARG A 2 -24.30 41.34 20.24
N PRO A 3 -24.44 40.75 19.04
CA PRO A 3 -24.70 39.32 18.91
C PRO A 3 -23.39 38.54 19.14
N THR A 4 -23.48 37.56 20.04
CA THR A 4 -22.39 36.67 20.46
C THR A 4 -22.02 35.74 19.31
N LEU A 5 -20.74 35.73 18.92
CA LEU A 5 -20.19 34.90 17.84
C LEU A 5 -20.06 33.44 18.35
N LEU A 6 -20.88 32.53 17.82
CA LEU A 6 -20.75 31.09 18.06
C LEU A 6 -19.78 30.48 17.04
N VAL A 7 -18.56 30.20 17.48
CA VAL A 7 -17.56 29.48 16.68
C VAL A 7 -17.81 27.97 16.84
N LEU A 8 -18.37 27.35 15.80
CA LEU A 8 -18.46 25.89 15.67
C LEU A 8 -17.10 25.36 15.21
N ILE A 9 -16.28 24.92 16.15
CA ILE A 9 -15.05 24.19 15.84
C ILE A 9 -15.47 22.76 15.45
N ALA A 10 -15.63 22.52 14.15
CA ALA A 10 -15.79 21.18 13.62
C ALA A 10 -14.43 20.46 13.76
N ALA A 11 -14.24 19.77 14.89
CA ALA A 11 -13.12 18.85 15.04
C ALA A 11 -13.38 17.65 14.12
N SER A 12 -12.77 17.67 12.92
CA SER A 12 -12.68 16.48 12.09
C SER A 12 -11.81 15.48 12.83
N ALA A 13 -12.44 14.51 13.51
CA ALA A 13 -11.75 13.36 14.06
C ALA A 13 -11.11 12.63 12.88
N ALA A 14 -9.81 12.84 12.67
CA ALA A 14 -9.03 11.93 11.85
C ALA A 14 -9.04 10.60 12.60
N SER A 15 -9.88 9.66 12.15
CA SER A 15 -9.86 8.29 12.63
C SER A 15 -8.49 7.71 12.28
N VAL A 16 -7.55 7.80 13.22
CA VAL A 16 -6.35 6.97 13.20
C VAL A 16 -6.82 5.58 13.58
N MET A 17 -7.22 4.81 12.57
CA MET A 17 -7.38 3.38 12.72
C MET A 17 -5.98 2.79 12.93
N ALA A 18 -5.73 2.34 14.14
CA ALA A 18 -4.48 1.70 14.51
C ALA A 18 -4.25 0.47 13.59
N GLY A 19 -3.15 0.49 12.81
CA GLY A 19 -2.71 -0.64 11.98
C GLY A 19 -3.05 -0.58 10.49
N GLY A 20 -3.66 0.51 10.01
CA GLY A 20 -3.95 0.68 8.58
C GLY A 20 -2.74 1.15 7.75
N CYS A 21 -2.72 0.78 6.47
CA CYS A 21 -1.87 1.36 5.45
C CYS A 21 -2.06 2.87 5.40
N LYS A 22 -0.99 3.61 5.13
CA LYS A 22 -1.06 5.06 5.00
C LYS A 22 -1.60 5.41 3.62
N VAL A 23 -2.65 6.23 3.61
CA VAL A 23 -3.30 6.71 2.39
C VAL A 23 -2.30 7.33 1.43
N SER A 24 -2.49 7.05 0.14
CA SER A 24 -1.67 7.51 -0.98
C SER A 24 -0.24 6.95 -1.02
N LEU A 25 0.08 5.95 -0.19
CA LEU A 25 1.29 5.16 -0.36
C LEU A 25 1.02 3.86 -1.10
N ASP A 26 2.07 3.37 -1.75
CA ASP A 26 2.07 2.04 -2.33
C ASP A 26 2.76 1.06 -1.39
N TYR A 27 2.28 -0.18 -1.36
CA TYR A 27 2.80 -1.24 -0.51
C TYR A 27 2.94 -2.53 -1.30
N CYS A 28 4.04 -3.26 -1.07
CA CYS A 28 4.13 -4.66 -1.45
C CYS A 28 3.08 -5.45 -0.66
N GLY A 29 2.51 -6.51 -1.25
CA GLY A 29 1.58 -7.38 -0.54
C GLY A 29 2.17 -7.93 0.76
N ARG A 30 3.48 -8.24 0.77
CA ARG A 30 4.19 -8.62 2.01
C ARG A 30 4.21 -7.51 3.06
N SER A 31 4.45 -6.26 2.66
CA SER A 31 4.46 -5.11 3.58
C SER A 31 3.08 -4.90 4.21
N LEU A 32 2.01 -5.04 3.40
CA LEU A 32 0.62 -4.97 3.91
C LEU A 32 0.36 -6.05 4.97
N LEU A 33 0.75 -7.29 4.72
CA LEU A 33 0.61 -8.38 5.71
C LEU A 33 1.46 -8.17 6.97
N HIS A 34 2.56 -7.43 6.86
CA HIS A 34 3.41 -7.12 8.01
C HIS A 34 2.77 -6.04 8.91
N ILE A 35 2.12 -5.04 8.33
CA ILE A 35 1.52 -3.93 9.09
C ILE A 35 0.11 -4.22 9.60
N GLY A 36 -0.60 -5.20 9.04
CA GLY A 36 -1.96 -5.52 9.46
C GLY A 36 -2.60 -6.72 8.76
N ASN A 37 -3.88 -6.93 9.04
CA ASN A 37 -4.67 -8.04 8.48
C ASN A 37 -5.24 -7.68 7.10
N TYR A 38 -4.37 -7.69 6.08
CA TYR A 38 -4.71 -7.29 4.70
C TYR A 38 -5.04 -8.45 3.76
N ILE A 39 -5.07 -9.70 4.24
CA ILE A 39 -5.17 -10.87 3.35
C ILE A 39 -6.45 -10.86 2.49
N ASN A 40 -7.59 -10.49 3.09
CA ASN A 40 -8.88 -10.45 2.38
C ASN A 40 -8.92 -9.35 1.32
N GLN A 41 -8.34 -8.19 1.64
CA GLN A 41 -8.24 -7.03 0.76
C GLN A 41 -7.31 -7.35 -0.43
N ILE A 42 -6.18 -8.01 -0.16
CA ILE A 42 -5.24 -8.48 -1.19
C ILE A 42 -5.92 -9.46 -2.14
N GLU A 43 -6.57 -10.50 -1.61
CA GLU A 43 -7.27 -11.49 -2.44
C GLU A 43 -8.37 -10.84 -3.28
N THR A 44 -9.11 -9.89 -2.70
CA THR A 44 -10.18 -9.17 -3.39
C THR A 44 -9.61 -8.33 -4.53
N ALA A 45 -8.56 -7.55 -4.26
CA ALA A 45 -7.91 -6.71 -5.25
C ALA A 45 -7.31 -7.54 -6.40
N ILE A 46 -6.67 -8.67 -6.11
CA ILE A 46 -6.14 -9.60 -7.13
C ILE A 46 -7.25 -10.19 -7.99
N LYS A 47 -8.35 -10.65 -7.37
CA LYS A 47 -9.52 -11.19 -8.10
C LYS A 47 -10.14 -10.13 -9.00
N GLN A 48 -10.29 -8.89 -8.51
CA GLN A 48 -10.82 -7.77 -9.29
C GLN A 48 -9.89 -7.38 -10.44
N ALA A 49 -8.58 -7.38 -10.22
CA ALA A 49 -7.56 -7.08 -11.24
C ALA A 49 -7.33 -8.24 -12.22
N ARG A 50 -7.86 -9.44 -11.93
CA ARG A 50 -7.65 -10.68 -12.70
C ARG A 50 -6.15 -11.02 -12.88
N THR A 51 -5.36 -10.79 -11.85
CA THR A 51 -3.91 -11.09 -11.83
C THR A 51 -3.60 -12.44 -11.18
N ASN A 52 -2.36 -12.91 -11.30
CA ASN A 52 -1.96 -14.18 -10.70
C ASN A 52 -1.89 -14.07 -9.15
N PRO A 53 -2.66 -14.87 -8.39
CA PRO A 53 -2.58 -14.89 -6.94
C PRO A 53 -1.23 -15.39 -6.39
N ASP A 54 -0.47 -16.20 -7.13
CA ASP A 54 0.82 -16.72 -6.67
C ASP A 54 1.83 -15.59 -6.39
N HIS A 55 1.65 -14.43 -7.02
CA HIS A 55 2.54 -13.27 -6.89
C HIS A 55 2.01 -12.23 -5.91
N MET A 56 1.01 -12.58 -5.07
CA MET A 56 0.39 -11.63 -4.15
C MET A 56 1.38 -10.89 -3.25
N MET A 57 2.45 -11.57 -2.81
CA MET A 57 3.47 -11.00 -1.92
C MET A 57 4.36 -9.97 -2.63
N ASP A 58 4.58 -10.16 -3.92
CA ASP A 58 5.40 -9.31 -4.78
C ASP A 58 4.56 -8.40 -5.68
N THR A 59 3.25 -8.33 -5.45
CA THR A 59 2.36 -7.38 -6.12
C THR A 59 2.40 -6.06 -5.37
N LEU A 60 2.48 -4.95 -6.12
CA LEU A 60 2.41 -3.59 -5.61
C LEU A 60 0.95 -3.13 -5.57
N PHE A 61 0.50 -2.64 -4.43
CA PHE A 61 -0.85 -2.17 -4.17
C PHE A 61 -0.86 -0.69 -3.78
N HIS A 62 -1.84 0.06 -4.23
CA HIS A 62 -2.08 1.43 -3.80
C HIS A 62 -3.05 1.44 -2.62
N CYS A 63 -2.74 2.18 -1.56
CA CYS A 63 -3.61 2.34 -0.39
C CYS A 63 -4.53 3.57 -0.54
N TYR A 64 -5.84 3.33 -0.62
CA TYR A 64 -6.86 4.39 -0.58
C TYR A 64 -7.35 4.69 0.84
N GLY A 65 -7.12 3.79 1.79
CA GLY A 65 -7.60 3.93 3.18
C GLY A 65 -9.05 3.51 3.32
N GLY A 66 -9.84 4.23 4.11
CA GLY A 66 -11.19 3.79 4.50
C GLY A 66 -11.18 2.86 5.72
N ASP A 67 -12.37 2.47 6.18
CA ASP A 67 -12.54 1.77 7.46
C ASP A 67 -11.77 0.44 7.51
N ASP A 68 -11.63 -0.28 6.39
CA ASP A 68 -10.93 -1.58 6.36
C ASP A 68 -9.59 -1.54 5.58
N GLY A 69 -9.09 -0.35 5.22
CA GLY A 69 -7.88 -0.22 4.42
C GLY A 69 -8.06 -0.75 2.99
N GLU A 70 -8.89 -0.06 2.21
CA GLU A 70 -9.08 -0.31 0.79
C GLU A 70 -7.78 -0.14 0.00
N ILE A 71 -7.52 -1.11 -0.87
CA ILE A 71 -6.34 -1.18 -1.73
C ILE A 71 -6.73 -1.57 -3.15
N SER A 72 -5.87 -1.26 -4.12
CA SER A 72 -5.99 -1.79 -5.48
C SER A 72 -4.63 -2.18 -6.05
N VAL A 73 -4.62 -3.16 -6.95
CA VAL A 73 -3.39 -3.57 -7.65
C VAL A 73 -2.89 -2.43 -8.53
N VAL A 74 -1.62 -2.06 -8.34
CA VAL A 74 -0.88 -1.18 -9.25
C VAL A 74 -0.21 -2.01 -10.34
N LYS A 75 0.53 -3.06 -9.93
CA LYS A 75 1.21 -4.00 -10.84
C LYS A 75 1.79 -5.18 -10.08
N ASP A 76 1.94 -6.30 -10.78
CA ASP A 76 2.79 -7.41 -10.36
C ASP A 76 4.28 -7.04 -10.56
N CYS A 77 5.08 -7.04 -9.50
CA CYS A 77 6.51 -6.79 -9.62
C CYS A 77 7.28 -8.02 -10.10
N GLY A 78 6.69 -9.21 -10.05
CA GLY A 78 7.34 -10.51 -10.20
C GLY A 78 8.15 -10.92 -8.98
N GLN A 79 8.39 -12.24 -8.87
CA GLN A 79 8.95 -12.87 -7.68
C GLN A 79 10.21 -12.18 -7.16
N GLY A 80 10.18 -11.79 -5.88
CA GLY A 80 11.30 -11.18 -5.16
C GLY A 80 11.67 -9.75 -5.61
N ARG A 81 10.85 -9.10 -6.44
CA ARG A 81 11.17 -7.77 -7.00
C ARG A 81 10.37 -6.63 -6.40
N CYS A 82 9.48 -6.88 -5.46
CA CYS A 82 8.83 -5.80 -4.71
C CYS A 82 9.68 -5.44 -3.48
N HIS A 83 10.04 -4.16 -3.35
CA HIS A 83 10.95 -3.68 -2.31
C HIS A 83 10.25 -2.75 -1.32
N ASP A 84 10.36 -3.09 -0.04
CA ASP A 84 9.92 -2.26 1.09
C ASP A 84 10.85 -1.05 1.25
N SER A 85 10.31 0.16 1.16
CA SER A 85 11.09 1.41 1.33
C SER A 85 11.20 1.89 2.77
N GLY A 86 10.60 1.17 3.72
CA GLY A 86 10.54 1.50 5.13
C GLY A 86 9.35 2.41 5.50
N ALA A 87 9.18 2.60 6.80
CA ALA A 87 8.02 3.29 7.37
C ALA A 87 7.75 4.67 6.74
N GLY A 88 6.51 4.85 6.29
CA GLY A 88 6.01 6.13 5.77
C GLY A 88 6.44 6.47 4.33
N LYS A 89 7.03 5.53 3.60
CA LYS A 89 7.44 5.65 2.20
C LYS A 89 6.71 4.62 1.34
N SER A 90 6.47 4.94 0.06
CA SER A 90 5.92 3.99 -0.89
C SER A 90 6.93 2.91 -1.24
N ASP A 91 6.48 1.67 -1.24
CA ASP A 91 7.21 0.54 -1.81
C ASP A 91 7.30 0.66 -3.34
N TYR A 92 8.18 -0.13 -3.94
CA TYR A 92 8.35 -0.10 -5.39
C TYR A 92 8.78 -1.44 -5.97
N CYS A 93 8.42 -1.66 -7.23
CA CYS A 93 9.02 -2.73 -8.01
C CYS A 93 10.44 -2.33 -8.43
N ALA A 94 11.43 -3.14 -8.08
CA ALA A 94 12.77 -3.02 -8.62
C ALA A 94 12.70 -3.06 -10.15
N SER A 95 13.33 -2.09 -10.81
CA SER A 95 13.41 -2.09 -12.27
C SER A 95 14.21 -3.31 -12.73
N SER A 96 13.72 -3.98 -13.77
CA SER A 96 14.46 -5.05 -14.46
C SER A 96 15.81 -4.56 -15.01
N ALA A 97 15.96 -3.26 -15.24
CA ALA A 97 17.22 -2.63 -15.63
C ALA A 97 18.31 -2.73 -14.54
N ARG A 98 17.95 -2.61 -13.25
CA ARG A 98 18.90 -2.76 -12.15
C ARG A 98 19.29 -4.22 -11.93
N PHE A 99 18.36 -5.16 -12.11
CA PHE A 99 18.64 -6.59 -11.95
C PHE A 99 19.52 -7.16 -13.08
N LYS A 100 19.31 -6.73 -14.33
CA LYS A 100 20.18 -7.11 -15.46
C LYS A 100 21.64 -6.71 -15.28
N LEU A 101 21.90 -5.63 -14.54
CA LEU A 101 23.28 -5.22 -14.24
C LEU A 101 23.92 -6.12 -13.18
N VAL A 102 23.18 -6.55 -12.14
CA VAL A 102 23.77 -7.39 -11.08
C VAL A 102 24.12 -8.80 -11.58
N GLU A 103 23.30 -9.40 -12.45
CA GLU A 103 23.63 -10.70 -13.07
C GLU A 103 24.82 -10.63 -14.06
N GLN A 104 25.16 -9.46 -14.59
CA GLN A 104 26.29 -9.30 -15.52
C GLN A 104 27.66 -9.08 -14.84
N TYR A 105 27.70 -8.95 -13.50
CA TYR A 105 28.95 -8.78 -12.72
C TYR A 105 29.15 -9.86 -11.64
N ALA A 106 28.34 -10.92 -11.65
CA ALA A 106 28.57 -12.09 -10.82
C ALA A 106 29.49 -13.07 -11.58
N GLU A 107 30.79 -12.78 -11.51
CA GLU A 107 31.87 -13.72 -11.87
C GLU A 107 32.25 -14.63 -10.69
#